data_AF-A0A5C3QE52-F1
#
_entry.id   AF-A0A5C3QE52-F1
#
_cell.length_a   1.000
_cell.length_b   1.000
_cell.length_c   1.000
_cell.angle_alpha   90.00
_cell.angle_beta   90.00
_cell.angle_gamma   90.00
#
_symmetry.space_group_name_H-M   'P 1'
#
loop_
_entity.id
_entity.type
_entity.pdbx_description
1 polymer ?
#
loop_
_entity_poly.entity_id
_entity_poly.type
_entity_poly.pdbx_seq_one_letter_code
_entity_poly.pdbx_strand_id
1 'polypeptide(L)'
;MDKTRSVPRIDSTPCDILEQILHYCLGKQHPDVQYYDPREIPWTTAQVCRKWSSVCRSTPSLWASINYGHPGPYHRPWMDQPCSHHRRVDLLARRLEYAGNSPLRIQWDCSYSDSPAAAMRPFVDLLLTKHRSWEALSIYRMYGGDAIQVWASSLGVNPPLELSQLHCLSLVHGPTGRAEHASQFLACFRSSPMLTNVDLPSLPLNFTVNSNDDFPWARLQDLSIGSQFLSVLDILQDVKSLRLGDALRDGTGGIRTEEFDIPRVLPHLTHLVLETSMISVLRSVKAPLLDTLEFRGPRVLTNRVLSFLTSSGCALREPIISKAVPVDFTFTSFPNQQHLTHLDLRDMHLRQLFEVIRILTPRPREDTALLLNHFRRNGRAQVEARGRREASDISVFCCSPPRPLCGCRATLRVGCHSCLGDSTQAITGSSGRSCARGTRSAGDDTRRAESGLGHLLDGRVRSRRRGLAEN
;
A
#
# COMPACT_ATOMS: atom_id res chain seq x y z
N MET A 1 54.30 12.66 11.94
CA MET A 1 53.65 13.73 11.14
C MET A 1 52.43 13.14 10.48
N ASP A 2 51.26 13.29 11.09
CA ASP A 2 50.03 12.78 10.50
C ASP A 2 49.58 13.63 9.32
N LYS A 3 49.40 12.98 8.17
CA LYS A 3 48.66 13.56 7.05
C LYS A 3 47.19 13.62 7.47
N THR A 4 46.74 14.78 7.90
CA THR A 4 45.32 15.08 8.10
C THR A 4 44.57 14.78 6.81
N ARG A 5 43.85 13.64 6.77
CA ARG A 5 42.96 13.31 5.66
C ARG A 5 41.94 14.42 5.54
N SER A 6 42.03 15.22 4.48
CA SER A 6 41.04 16.24 4.17
C SER A 6 39.70 15.57 3.95
N VAL A 7 38.76 15.78 4.87
CA VAL A 7 37.38 15.33 4.70
C VAL A 7 36.86 16.00 3.41
N PRO A 8 36.36 15.24 2.42
CA PRO A 8 35.86 15.83 1.18
C PRO A 8 34.73 16.80 1.50
N ARG A 9 34.81 18.03 0.99
CA ARG A 9 33.82 19.07 1.27
C ARG A 9 32.52 18.73 0.57
N ILE A 10 31.40 18.74 1.31
CA ILE A 10 30.04 18.56 0.76
C ILE A 10 29.74 19.58 -0.37
N ASP A 11 30.41 20.74 -0.36
CA ASP A 11 30.29 21.74 -1.42
C ASP A 11 30.70 21.22 -2.82
N SER A 12 31.58 20.21 -2.91
CA SER A 12 31.98 19.62 -4.20
C SER A 12 31.00 18.56 -4.74
N THR A 13 30.02 18.10 -3.96
CA THR A 13 29.05 17.09 -4.43
C THR A 13 28.18 17.68 -5.55
N PRO A 14 28.09 17.05 -6.74
CA PRO A 14 27.22 17.53 -7.83
C PRO A 14 25.74 17.62 -7.42
N CYS A 15 24.98 18.52 -8.05
CA CYS A 15 23.60 18.81 -7.66
C CYS A 15 22.64 17.65 -7.93
N ASP A 16 22.86 16.92 -9.03
CA ASP A 16 22.18 15.67 -9.41
C ASP A 16 22.43 14.54 -8.39
N ILE A 17 23.65 14.43 -7.86
CA ILE A 17 23.97 13.46 -6.80
C ILE A 17 23.28 13.86 -5.48
N LEU A 18 23.20 15.16 -5.16
CA LEU A 18 22.43 15.63 -4.01
C LEU A 18 20.93 15.35 -4.20
N GLU A 19 20.38 15.59 -5.39
CA GLU A 19 18.99 15.26 -5.73
C GLU A 19 18.68 13.75 -5.57
N GLN A 20 19.55 12.88 -6.07
CA GLN A 20 19.42 11.42 -5.88
C GLN A 20 19.46 11.02 -4.41
N ILE A 21 20.35 11.62 -3.60
CA ILE A 21 20.41 11.39 -2.15
C ILE A 21 19.10 11.83 -1.48
N LEU A 22 18.55 13.00 -1.86
CA LEU A 22 17.30 13.51 -1.29
C LEU A 22 16.11 12.64 -1.66
N HIS A 23 16.01 12.18 -2.92
CA HIS A 23 15.00 11.22 -3.36
C HIS A 23 15.13 9.87 -2.65
N TYR A 24 16.34 9.37 -2.44
CA TYR A 24 16.60 8.14 -1.69
C TYR A 24 16.18 8.26 -0.22
N CYS A 25 16.45 9.41 0.41
CA CYS A 25 16.02 9.69 1.78
C CYS A 25 14.49 9.80 1.91
N LEU A 26 13.81 10.43 0.93
CA LEU A 26 12.34 10.44 0.86
C LEU A 26 11.76 9.04 0.63
N GLY A 27 12.33 8.24 -0.28
CA GLY A 27 11.85 6.88 -0.56
C GLY A 27 12.10 5.88 0.58
N LYS A 28 13.05 6.18 1.48
CA LYS A 28 13.30 5.44 2.73
C LYS A 28 12.46 5.91 3.90
N GLN A 29 11.87 7.09 3.83
CA GLN A 29 10.97 7.56 4.86
C GLN A 29 9.68 6.74 4.84
N HIS A 30 9.12 6.52 6.03
CA HIS A 30 7.85 5.80 6.16
C HIS A 30 6.76 6.56 5.39
N PRO A 31 5.73 5.89 4.82
CA PRO A 31 4.54 6.57 4.27
C PRO A 31 3.82 7.51 5.26
N ASP A 32 4.21 7.51 6.53
CA ASP A 32 3.65 8.35 7.59
C ASP A 32 4.29 9.75 7.66
N VAL A 33 5.31 10.07 6.85
CA VAL A 33 5.95 11.40 6.82
C VAL A 33 4.93 12.47 6.44
N GLN A 34 4.74 13.44 7.34
CA GLN A 34 3.70 14.46 7.29
C GLN A 34 4.21 15.71 6.57
N TYR A 35 3.44 16.24 5.62
CA TYR A 35 3.88 17.42 4.88
C TYR A 35 4.14 18.65 5.77
N TYR A 36 3.51 18.70 6.95
CA TYR A 36 3.51 19.82 7.89
C TYR A 36 4.58 19.71 8.99
N ASP A 37 5.39 18.64 9.07
CA ASP A 37 6.52 18.61 9.99
C ASP A 37 7.75 19.30 9.38
N PRO A 38 8.17 20.49 9.86
CA PRO A 38 9.39 21.14 9.38
C PRO A 38 10.68 20.37 9.75
N ARG A 39 10.61 19.31 10.56
CA ARG A 39 11.72 18.40 10.88
C ARG A 39 11.91 17.30 9.84
N GLU A 40 10.94 17.05 8.98
CA GLU A 40 11.01 16.01 7.95
C GLU A 40 11.59 16.53 6.63
N ILE A 41 11.79 15.64 5.67
CA ILE A 41 12.38 15.98 4.37
C ILE A 41 11.23 16.39 3.43
N PRO A 42 11.41 17.40 2.56
CA PRO A 42 12.63 18.15 2.28
C PRO A 42 12.86 19.41 3.15
N TRP A 43 12.06 19.65 4.20
CA TRP A 43 12.18 20.87 5.02
C TRP A 43 13.52 20.99 5.77
N THR A 44 14.00 19.94 6.43
CA THR A 44 15.29 19.95 7.15
C THR A 44 16.48 19.99 6.21
N THR A 45 16.44 19.22 5.13
CA THR A 45 17.51 19.20 4.12
C THR A 45 17.67 20.55 3.45
N ALA A 46 16.57 21.29 3.24
CA ALA A 46 16.59 22.66 2.75
C ALA A 46 17.20 23.69 3.73
N GLN A 47 17.54 23.29 4.97
CA GLN A 47 18.17 24.15 6.00
C GLN A 47 19.65 23.82 6.23
N VAL A 48 20.19 22.72 5.71
CA VAL A 48 21.57 22.25 5.97
C VAL A 48 22.62 23.27 5.51
N CYS A 49 22.55 23.69 4.25
CA CYS A 49 23.42 24.74 3.70
C CYS A 49 22.77 25.39 2.46
N ARG A 50 23.34 26.49 1.97
CA ARG A 50 22.81 27.21 0.79
C ARG A 50 22.66 26.31 -0.46
N LYS A 51 23.64 25.42 -0.70
CA LYS A 51 23.62 24.50 -1.85
C LYS A 51 22.48 23.50 -1.75
N TRP A 52 22.30 22.86 -0.58
CA TRP A 52 21.19 21.93 -0.34
C TRP A 52 19.84 22.64 -0.38
N SER A 53 19.74 23.86 0.16
CA SER A 53 18.54 24.70 0.07
C SER A 53 18.18 25.02 -1.38
N SER A 54 19.18 25.34 -2.21
CA SER A 54 19.00 25.59 -3.64
C SER A 54 18.50 24.33 -4.36
N VAL A 55 19.18 23.19 -4.19
CA VAL A 55 18.78 21.91 -4.82
C VAL A 55 17.37 21.51 -4.39
N CYS A 56 17.07 21.53 -3.09
CA CYS A 56 15.72 21.21 -2.59
C CYS A 56 14.66 22.08 -3.27
N ARG A 57 14.88 23.40 -3.41
CA ARG A 57 13.90 24.32 -4.03
C ARG A 57 13.86 24.25 -5.55
N SER A 58 14.93 23.81 -6.21
CA SER A 58 15.00 23.68 -7.68
C SER A 58 14.52 22.32 -8.20
N THR A 59 14.22 21.37 -7.31
CA THR A 59 13.77 20.01 -7.66
C THR A 59 12.33 19.79 -7.15
N PRO A 60 11.30 20.09 -7.98
CA PRO A 60 9.91 20.12 -7.53
C PRO A 60 9.35 18.76 -7.08
N SER A 61 9.86 17.67 -7.66
CA SER A 61 9.49 16.28 -7.34
C SER A 61 9.73 15.92 -5.87
N LEU A 62 10.65 16.58 -5.17
CA LEU A 62 10.88 16.38 -3.73
C LEU A 62 9.70 16.86 -2.85
N TRP A 63 8.86 17.75 -3.38
CA TRP A 63 7.72 18.37 -2.66
C TRP A 63 6.37 17.77 -3.06
N ALA A 64 6.33 16.99 -4.14
CA ALA A 64 5.11 16.60 -4.82
C ALA A 64 4.28 15.52 -4.10
N SER A 65 4.87 14.76 -3.18
CA SER A 65 4.12 13.89 -2.26
C SER A 65 3.61 14.70 -1.07
N ILE A 66 2.32 14.58 -0.76
CA ILE A 66 1.62 15.33 0.30
C ILE A 66 0.81 14.34 1.12
N ASN A 67 1.29 14.01 2.32
CA ASN A 67 0.58 13.12 3.24
C ASN A 67 0.01 13.96 4.39
N TYR A 68 -1.31 14.13 4.41
CA TYR A 68 -2.07 14.68 5.54
C TYR A 68 -2.57 13.52 6.40
N GLY A 69 -2.22 13.48 7.69
CA GLY A 69 -2.79 12.50 8.61
C GLY A 69 -2.52 12.83 10.06
N HIS A 70 -3.11 12.03 10.96
CA HIS A 70 -2.63 11.98 12.34
C HIS A 70 -1.45 11.00 12.36
N PRO A 71 -0.24 11.39 12.81
CA PRO A 71 0.82 10.40 13.05
C PRO A 71 0.27 9.37 14.04
N GLY A 72 0.38 8.08 13.74
CA GLY A 72 -0.51 7.04 14.30
C GLY A 72 -0.65 7.01 15.82
N PRO A 73 -1.62 6.29 16.40
CA PRO A 73 -2.11 6.45 17.80
C PRO A 73 -1.08 6.32 18.94
N TYR A 74 0.16 5.95 18.62
CA TYR A 74 1.34 5.88 19.49
C TYR A 74 2.21 7.16 19.49
N HIS A 75 2.10 8.04 18.48
CA HIS A 75 2.79 9.34 18.41
C HIS A 75 2.05 10.45 19.19
N ARG A 76 1.68 10.16 20.44
CA ARG A 76 0.96 11.09 21.32
C ARG A 76 1.71 12.35 21.83
N PRO A 77 3.05 12.57 21.70
CA PRO A 77 3.68 13.79 22.21
C PRO A 77 3.30 15.10 21.49
N TRP A 78 2.61 15.03 20.35
CA TRP A 78 2.37 16.19 19.49
C TRP A 78 1.05 16.92 19.76
N MET A 79 0.14 16.35 20.55
CA MET A 79 -1.10 17.04 20.94
C MET A 79 -0.82 18.29 21.79
N ASP A 80 0.28 18.28 22.55
CA ASP A 80 0.69 19.40 23.41
C ASP A 80 1.34 20.56 22.63
N GLN A 81 1.61 20.39 21.33
CA GLN A 81 2.11 21.46 20.47
C GLN A 81 1.16 21.71 19.29
N PRO A 82 0.07 22.48 19.51
CA PRO A 82 -0.79 22.96 18.44
C PRO A 82 -0.01 23.95 17.56
N CYS A 83 0.73 23.41 16.58
CA CYS A 83 1.03 24.15 15.37
C CYS A 83 -0.32 24.63 14.82
N SER A 84 -0.55 25.94 14.91
CA SER A 84 -1.84 26.53 14.59
C SER A 84 -2.30 26.07 13.21
N HIS A 85 -3.61 25.88 13.07
CA HIS A 85 -4.23 25.41 11.83
C HIS A 85 -3.70 26.17 10.60
N HIS A 86 -3.63 27.51 10.72
CA HIS A 86 -3.03 28.44 9.78
C HIS A 86 -1.60 28.06 9.37
N ARG A 87 -0.70 27.74 10.31
CA ARG A 87 0.68 27.33 10.00
C ARG A 87 0.74 26.06 9.15
N ARG A 88 -0.19 25.11 9.33
CA ARG A 88 -0.26 23.92 8.47
C ARG A 88 -0.70 24.29 7.05
N VAL A 89 -1.68 25.19 6.90
CA VAL A 89 -2.11 25.72 5.60
C VAL A 89 -0.97 26.47 4.91
N ASP A 90 -0.22 27.31 5.63
CA ASP A 90 0.96 28.02 5.10
C ASP A 90 2.06 27.06 4.61
N LEU A 91 2.32 25.98 5.35
CA LEU A 91 3.28 24.94 4.96
C LEU A 91 2.80 24.16 3.73
N LEU A 92 1.49 23.87 3.63
CA LEU A 92 0.92 23.26 2.43
C LEU A 92 1.05 24.19 1.22
N ALA A 93 0.72 25.47 1.37
CA ALA A 93 0.80 26.45 0.29
C ALA A 93 2.22 26.55 -0.26
N ARG A 94 3.21 26.62 0.64
CA ARG A 94 4.63 26.67 0.29
C ARG A 94 5.15 25.35 -0.29
N ARG A 95 4.61 24.20 0.11
CA ARG A 95 4.92 22.90 -0.51
C ARG A 95 4.37 22.82 -1.93
N LEU A 96 3.16 23.31 -2.18
CA LEU A 96 2.54 23.39 -3.51
C LEU A 96 3.22 24.44 -4.42
N GLU A 97 3.76 25.51 -3.85
CA GLU A 97 4.64 26.47 -4.54
C GLU A 97 5.90 25.75 -5.05
N TYR A 98 6.63 25.04 -4.18
CA TYR A 98 7.86 24.33 -4.55
C TYR A 98 7.62 23.09 -5.41
N ALA A 99 6.48 22.42 -5.29
CA ALA A 99 6.08 21.33 -6.18
C ALA A 99 5.77 21.82 -7.61
N GLY A 100 5.52 23.12 -7.81
CA GLY A 100 5.39 23.73 -9.14
C GLY A 100 4.28 23.07 -9.97
N ASN A 101 4.68 22.38 -11.05
CA ASN A 101 3.80 21.59 -11.91
C ASN A 101 4.15 20.09 -11.88
N SER A 102 4.90 19.63 -10.86
CA SER A 102 5.22 18.21 -10.69
C SER A 102 3.95 17.39 -10.45
N PRO A 103 3.87 16.15 -10.96
CA PRO A 103 2.77 15.23 -10.66
C PRO A 103 2.63 15.03 -9.14
N LEU A 104 1.48 15.41 -8.58
CA LEU A 104 1.21 15.40 -7.14
C LEU A 104 0.64 14.06 -6.70
N ARG A 105 1.15 13.55 -5.57
CA ARG A 105 0.65 12.33 -4.91
C ARG A 105 0.11 12.70 -3.55
N ILE A 106 -1.22 12.70 -3.42
CA ILE A 106 -1.93 13.18 -2.24
C ILE A 106 -2.45 11.98 -1.46
N GLN A 107 -1.93 11.78 -0.25
CA GLN A 107 -2.47 10.85 0.73
C GLN A 107 -3.15 11.64 1.85
N TRP A 108 -4.39 11.27 2.17
CA TRP A 108 -5.19 11.97 3.17
C TRP A 108 -5.82 10.97 4.13
N ASP A 109 -5.46 11.04 5.40
CA ASP A 109 -5.93 10.18 6.47
C ASP A 109 -6.81 10.96 7.46
N CYS A 110 -8.09 10.61 7.53
CA CYS A 110 -9.09 11.26 8.37
C CYS A 110 -9.26 10.60 9.76
N SER A 111 -8.36 9.69 10.14
CA SER A 111 -8.58 8.71 11.22
C SER A 111 -8.97 9.26 12.61
N TYR A 112 -8.61 10.51 12.94
CA TYR A 112 -8.85 11.11 14.27
C TYR A 112 -9.17 12.62 14.22
N SER A 113 -9.73 13.11 13.11
CA SER A 113 -10.08 14.54 13.04
C SER A 113 -11.45 14.82 13.66
N ASP A 114 -11.47 15.11 14.96
CA ASP A 114 -12.52 15.92 15.61
C ASP A 114 -12.56 17.36 15.04
N SER A 115 -11.63 17.70 14.14
CA SER A 115 -11.64 18.94 13.38
C SER A 115 -12.92 19.01 12.54
N PRO A 116 -13.79 20.03 12.74
CA PRO A 116 -15.03 20.14 11.99
C PRO A 116 -14.74 20.31 10.49
N ALA A 117 -15.71 19.94 9.64
CA ALA A 117 -15.66 20.11 8.18
C ALA A 117 -15.09 21.46 7.72
N ALA A 118 -15.43 22.55 8.43
CA ALA A 118 -14.95 23.90 8.18
C ALA A 118 -13.41 24.05 8.25
N ALA A 119 -12.74 23.26 9.10
CA ALA A 119 -11.29 23.24 9.20
C ALA A 119 -10.63 22.45 8.06
N MET A 120 -11.29 21.43 7.47
CA MET A 120 -10.70 20.72 6.33
C MET A 120 -10.70 21.58 5.05
N ARG A 121 -11.72 22.42 4.89
CA ARG A 121 -11.97 23.21 3.66
C ARG A 121 -10.76 24.01 3.16
N PRO A 122 -10.04 24.82 3.97
CA PRO A 122 -8.86 25.56 3.50
C PRO A 122 -7.75 24.70 2.88
N PHE A 123 -7.56 23.47 3.35
CA PHE A 123 -6.58 22.55 2.76
C PHE A 123 -7.06 21.97 1.43
N VAL A 124 -8.33 21.55 1.37
CA VAL A 124 -8.93 20.97 0.15
C VAL A 124 -8.96 22.02 -0.97
N ASP A 125 -9.45 23.22 -0.67
CA ASP A 125 -9.51 24.34 -1.63
C ASP A 125 -8.10 24.71 -2.13
N LEU A 126 -7.09 24.66 -1.26
CA LEU A 126 -5.69 24.90 -1.61
C LEU A 126 -5.08 23.78 -2.48
N LEU A 127 -5.36 22.50 -2.21
CA LEU A 127 -4.97 21.38 -3.09
C LEU A 127 -5.61 21.50 -4.47
N LEU A 128 -6.87 21.95 -4.54
CA LEU A 128 -7.63 22.11 -5.77
C LEU A 128 -7.07 23.19 -6.71
N THR A 129 -6.30 24.15 -6.19
CA THR A 129 -5.52 25.09 -7.03
C THR A 129 -4.51 24.37 -7.95
N LYS A 130 -4.20 23.09 -7.67
CA LYS A 130 -3.26 22.24 -8.41
C LYS A 130 -3.90 20.98 -9.00
N HIS A 131 -5.24 20.88 -9.07
CA HIS A 131 -5.96 19.65 -9.50
C HIS A 131 -5.45 19.02 -10.82
N ARG A 132 -5.12 19.85 -11.83
CA ARG A 132 -4.57 19.38 -13.12
C ARG A 132 -3.23 18.63 -13.02
N SER A 133 -2.53 18.73 -11.89
CA SER A 133 -1.25 18.04 -11.64
C SER A 133 -1.40 16.80 -10.76
N TRP A 134 -2.60 16.43 -10.31
CA TRP A 134 -2.76 15.25 -9.45
C TRP A 134 -2.53 13.96 -10.23
N GLU A 135 -1.55 13.17 -9.77
CA GLU A 135 -1.19 11.84 -10.30
C GLU A 135 -1.90 10.73 -9.51
N ALA A 136 -1.95 10.89 -8.20
CA ALA A 136 -2.57 9.95 -7.28
C ALA A 136 -3.31 10.70 -6.16
N LEU A 137 -4.52 10.24 -5.84
CA LEU A 137 -5.29 10.68 -4.69
C LEU A 137 -5.74 9.46 -3.89
N SER A 138 -5.35 9.40 -2.62
CA SER A 138 -5.73 8.32 -1.71
C SER A 138 -6.29 8.88 -0.41
N ILE A 139 -7.56 8.62 -0.12
CA ILE A 139 -8.24 9.10 1.09
C ILE A 139 -8.65 7.90 1.96
N TYR A 140 -8.11 7.86 3.18
CA TYR A 140 -8.21 6.74 4.11
C TYR A 140 -8.92 7.10 5.41
N ARG A 141 -9.54 6.08 6.04
CA ARG A 141 -10.07 6.12 7.42
C ARG A 141 -10.99 7.31 7.68
N MET A 142 -11.90 7.57 6.73
CA MET A 142 -12.95 8.58 6.90
C MET A 142 -14.01 8.06 7.87
N TYR A 143 -13.83 8.38 9.14
CA TYR A 143 -14.83 8.22 10.18
C TYR A 143 -15.65 9.50 10.27
N GLY A 144 -16.93 9.43 9.90
CA GLY A 144 -17.81 10.59 9.75
C GLY A 144 -17.96 11.01 8.28
N GLY A 145 -19.20 11.25 7.85
CA GLY A 145 -19.54 11.61 6.47
C GLY A 145 -19.08 13.00 6.03
N ASP A 146 -18.71 13.85 7.00
CA ASP A 146 -18.33 15.25 6.85
C ASP A 146 -17.09 15.45 5.98
N ALA A 147 -16.05 14.62 6.15
CA ALA A 147 -14.83 14.70 5.36
C ALA A 147 -15.11 14.47 3.87
N ILE A 148 -15.86 13.41 3.54
CA ILE A 148 -16.31 13.13 2.16
C ILE A 148 -17.17 14.29 1.64
N GLN A 149 -18.05 14.86 2.48
CA GLN A 149 -18.89 15.99 2.09
C GLN A 149 -18.08 17.24 1.76
N VAL A 150 -17.02 17.56 2.52
CA VAL A 150 -16.11 18.68 2.19
C VAL A 150 -15.50 18.44 0.81
N TRP A 151 -14.90 17.27 0.60
CA TRP A 151 -14.29 16.90 -0.68
C TRP A 151 -15.29 16.95 -1.84
N ALA A 152 -16.46 16.31 -1.72
CA ALA A 152 -17.51 16.33 -2.73
C ALA A 152 -18.03 17.76 -3.00
N SER A 153 -18.18 18.60 -1.98
CA SER A 153 -18.64 19.99 -2.14
C SER A 153 -17.62 20.91 -2.81
N SER A 154 -16.31 20.69 -2.57
CA SER A 154 -15.24 21.48 -3.20
C SER A 154 -14.83 20.92 -4.57
N LEU A 155 -15.03 19.61 -4.84
CA LEU A 155 -14.83 19.01 -6.17
C LEU A 155 -16.03 19.23 -7.11
N GLY A 156 -17.25 19.27 -6.58
CA GLY A 156 -18.51 19.46 -7.32
C GLY A 156 -18.78 20.89 -7.78
N VAL A 157 -17.75 21.73 -7.86
CA VAL A 157 -17.86 23.08 -8.42
C VAL A 157 -18.10 22.98 -9.94
N ASN A 158 -18.97 23.83 -10.47
CA ASN A 158 -19.15 23.98 -11.92
C ASN A 158 -18.21 25.09 -12.44
N PRO A 159 -17.45 24.87 -13.53
CA PRO A 159 -17.39 23.67 -14.36
C PRO A 159 -16.62 22.50 -13.70
N PRO A 160 -16.94 21.24 -14.06
CA PRO A 160 -16.27 20.06 -13.51
C PRO A 160 -14.76 20.09 -13.74
N LEU A 161 -14.01 19.62 -12.75
CA LEU A 161 -12.56 19.70 -12.72
C LEU A 161 -11.89 18.73 -13.71
N GLU A 162 -10.88 19.22 -14.43
CA GLU A 162 -10.11 18.42 -15.37
C GLU A 162 -8.99 17.66 -14.65
N LEU A 163 -9.27 16.44 -14.20
CA LEU A 163 -8.32 15.54 -13.54
C LEU A 163 -7.52 14.70 -14.55
N SER A 164 -6.98 15.36 -15.58
CA SER A 164 -6.40 14.73 -16.77
C SER A 164 -5.09 13.97 -16.54
N GLN A 165 -4.47 14.12 -15.37
CA GLN A 165 -3.23 13.42 -14.97
C GLN A 165 -3.47 12.34 -13.91
N LEU A 166 -4.70 12.13 -13.45
CA LEU A 166 -4.98 11.21 -12.34
C LEU A 166 -4.95 9.76 -12.82
N HIS A 167 -4.01 8.99 -12.31
CA HIS A 167 -3.80 7.57 -12.60
C HIS A 167 -4.30 6.66 -11.46
N CYS A 168 -4.19 7.11 -10.21
CA CYS A 168 -4.57 6.35 -9.03
C CYS A 168 -5.61 7.08 -8.17
N LEU A 169 -6.70 6.40 -7.83
CA LEU A 169 -7.74 6.86 -6.91
C LEU A 169 -8.01 5.78 -5.85
N SER A 170 -7.74 6.07 -4.58
CA SER A 170 -8.10 5.20 -3.44
C SER A 170 -9.04 5.94 -2.49
N LEU A 171 -10.10 5.26 -2.03
CA LEU A 171 -11.15 5.77 -1.16
C LEU A 171 -11.55 4.70 -0.13
N VAL A 172 -10.76 4.57 0.93
CA VAL A 172 -11.04 3.65 2.03
C VAL A 172 -11.83 4.38 3.11
N HIS A 173 -13.16 4.33 3.01
CA HIS A 173 -14.07 4.96 3.97
C HIS A 173 -14.53 3.99 5.05
N GLY A 174 -14.83 4.48 6.26
CA GLY A 174 -15.41 3.63 7.29
C GLY A 174 -16.84 3.17 6.93
N PRO A 175 -17.36 2.12 7.59
CA PRO A 175 -18.72 1.61 7.37
C PRO A 175 -19.83 2.60 7.76
N THR A 176 -19.48 3.73 8.39
CA THR A 176 -20.40 4.80 8.80
C THR A 176 -20.54 5.93 7.77
N GLY A 177 -19.85 5.84 6.63
CA GLY A 177 -19.96 6.82 5.54
C GLY A 177 -21.36 6.83 4.91
N ARG A 178 -21.93 8.03 4.68
CA ARG A 178 -23.18 8.15 3.91
C ARG A 178 -22.91 7.82 2.44
N ALA A 179 -23.63 6.82 1.93
CA ALA A 179 -23.58 6.37 0.55
C ALA A 179 -23.62 7.53 -0.48
N GLU A 180 -24.55 8.46 -0.28
CA GLU A 180 -24.77 9.61 -1.16
C GLU A 180 -23.51 10.47 -1.33
N HIS A 181 -22.77 10.73 -0.25
CA HIS A 181 -21.56 11.56 -0.29
C HIS A 181 -20.45 10.86 -1.08
N ALA A 182 -20.30 9.54 -0.94
CA ALA A 182 -19.32 8.77 -1.70
C ALA A 182 -19.68 8.72 -3.20
N SER A 183 -20.96 8.53 -3.55
CA SER A 183 -21.41 8.59 -4.94
C SER A 183 -21.20 9.98 -5.57
N GLN A 184 -21.47 11.06 -4.82
CA GLN A 184 -21.19 12.44 -5.26
C GLN A 184 -19.69 12.68 -5.47
N PHE A 185 -18.85 12.24 -4.54
CA PHE A 185 -17.40 12.34 -4.66
C PHE A 185 -16.89 11.61 -5.92
N LEU A 186 -17.36 10.39 -6.18
CA LEU A 186 -16.95 9.59 -7.35
C LEU A 186 -17.42 10.17 -8.68
N ALA A 187 -18.57 10.87 -8.70
CA ALA A 187 -19.05 11.56 -9.89
C ALA A 187 -18.04 12.61 -10.40
N CYS A 188 -17.29 13.26 -9.50
CA CYS A 188 -16.22 14.19 -9.85
C CYS A 188 -15.05 13.56 -10.63
N PHE A 189 -14.87 12.23 -10.54
CA PHE A 189 -13.79 11.51 -11.22
C PHE A 189 -14.20 10.85 -12.54
N ARG A 190 -15.47 11.01 -12.98
CA ARG A 190 -15.92 10.54 -14.30
C ARG A 190 -15.10 11.13 -15.46
N SER A 191 -14.58 12.36 -15.31
CA SER A 191 -13.75 13.03 -16.30
C SER A 191 -12.24 12.72 -16.21
N SER A 192 -11.86 11.56 -15.65
CA SER A 192 -10.45 11.18 -15.41
C SER A 192 -10.01 10.03 -16.34
N PRO A 193 -9.74 10.29 -17.64
CA PRO A 193 -9.52 9.23 -18.64
C PRO A 193 -8.18 8.48 -18.47
N MET A 194 -7.29 8.96 -17.58
CA MET A 194 -6.00 8.34 -17.30
C MET A 194 -6.03 7.37 -16.10
N LEU A 195 -7.17 7.20 -15.42
CA LEU A 195 -7.27 6.29 -14.29
C LEU A 195 -6.96 4.84 -14.70
N THR A 196 -5.92 4.29 -14.09
CA THR A 196 -5.46 2.89 -14.24
C THR A 196 -5.69 2.09 -12.97
N ASN A 197 -5.72 2.75 -11.80
CA ASN A 197 -5.77 2.12 -10.48
C ASN A 197 -6.89 2.75 -9.66
N VAL A 198 -7.87 1.95 -9.27
CA VAL A 198 -9.04 2.40 -8.50
C VAL A 198 -9.26 1.45 -7.32
N ASP A 199 -9.22 1.97 -6.10
CA ASP A 199 -9.30 1.21 -4.85
C ASP A 199 -10.38 1.77 -3.92
N LEU A 200 -11.57 1.20 -3.99
CA LEU A 200 -12.80 1.67 -3.37
C LEU A 200 -13.46 0.51 -2.58
N PRO A 201 -12.80 -0.13 -1.61
CA PRO A 201 -13.22 -1.41 -1.03
C PRO A 201 -14.58 -1.35 -0.29
N SER A 202 -15.00 -0.16 0.08
CA SER A 202 -16.14 0.11 0.97
C SER A 202 -17.39 0.61 0.24
N LEU A 203 -17.37 0.69 -1.11
CA LEU A 203 -18.36 1.40 -1.94
C LEU A 203 -19.83 1.18 -1.52
N PRO A 204 -20.68 2.22 -1.59
CA PRO A 204 -22.10 2.03 -1.46
C PRO A 204 -22.72 1.32 -2.66
N LEU A 205 -23.73 0.49 -2.39
CA LEU A 205 -24.55 -0.26 -3.36
C LEU A 205 -25.14 0.60 -4.50
N ASN A 206 -25.30 1.90 -4.28
CA ASN A 206 -26.01 2.81 -5.18
C ASN A 206 -25.11 3.48 -6.23
N PHE A 207 -23.90 2.97 -6.49
CA PHE A 207 -23.13 3.37 -7.67
C PHE A 207 -23.67 2.68 -8.92
N THR A 208 -24.92 2.98 -9.28
CA THR A 208 -25.49 2.59 -10.57
C THR A 208 -24.86 3.46 -11.65
N VAL A 209 -23.88 2.92 -12.38
CA VAL A 209 -23.63 3.41 -13.73
C VAL A 209 -24.91 3.12 -14.51
N ASN A 210 -25.53 4.16 -15.08
CA ASN A 210 -26.67 3.94 -15.96
C ASN A 210 -26.19 3.03 -17.09
N SER A 211 -26.94 1.99 -17.44
CA SER A 211 -26.55 1.01 -18.47
C SER A 211 -26.26 1.60 -19.86
N ASN A 212 -26.56 2.88 -20.06
CA ASN A 212 -26.40 3.63 -21.29
C ASN A 212 -25.22 4.63 -21.24
N ASP A 213 -24.61 4.85 -20.07
CA ASP A 213 -23.43 5.71 -19.91
C ASP A 213 -22.17 4.87 -20.11
N ASP A 214 -21.32 5.20 -21.09
CA ASP A 214 -20.02 4.56 -21.29
C ASP A 214 -19.20 4.59 -19.99
N PHE A 215 -18.55 3.47 -19.64
CA PHE A 215 -17.73 3.42 -18.43
C PHE A 215 -16.53 4.39 -18.55
N PRO A 216 -16.39 5.38 -17.65
CA PRO A 216 -15.49 6.51 -17.86
C PRO A 216 -14.00 6.14 -17.85
N TRP A 217 -13.63 4.99 -17.29
CA TRP A 217 -12.24 4.61 -17.05
C TRP A 217 -11.78 3.48 -17.98
N ALA A 218 -11.81 3.74 -19.29
CA ALA A 218 -11.40 2.78 -20.33
C ALA A 218 -9.94 2.27 -20.21
N ARG A 219 -9.11 2.90 -19.35
CA ARG A 219 -7.72 2.51 -19.06
C ARG A 219 -7.54 1.76 -17.73
N LEU A 220 -8.62 1.47 -17.01
CA LEU A 220 -8.61 0.80 -15.71
C LEU A 220 -7.96 -0.59 -15.79
N GLN A 221 -6.83 -0.77 -15.10
CA GLN A 221 -6.09 -2.03 -15.02
C GLN A 221 -6.32 -2.74 -13.69
N ASP A 222 -6.32 -1.98 -12.59
CA ASP A 222 -6.40 -2.53 -11.24
C ASP A 222 -7.63 -1.95 -10.52
N LEU A 223 -8.55 -2.81 -10.12
CA LEU A 223 -9.80 -2.44 -9.46
C LEU A 223 -10.00 -3.21 -8.14
N SER A 224 -9.99 -2.48 -7.04
CA SER A 224 -10.45 -2.94 -5.73
C SER A 224 -11.80 -2.27 -5.43
N ILE A 225 -12.83 -3.06 -5.13
CA ILE A 225 -14.23 -2.59 -4.91
C ILE A 225 -14.98 -3.40 -3.84
N GLY A 226 -14.29 -4.38 -3.27
CA GLY A 226 -14.75 -5.16 -2.14
C GLY A 226 -16.13 -5.79 -2.32
N SER A 227 -17.03 -5.53 -1.37
CA SER A 227 -18.36 -6.16 -1.35
C SER A 227 -19.25 -5.83 -2.57
N GLN A 228 -18.93 -4.77 -3.32
CA GLN A 228 -19.66 -4.34 -4.52
C GLN A 228 -19.21 -5.03 -5.81
N PHE A 229 -18.29 -6.00 -5.73
CA PHE A 229 -17.77 -6.66 -6.94
C PHE A 229 -18.86 -7.24 -7.84
N LEU A 230 -19.97 -7.74 -7.27
CA LEU A 230 -21.11 -8.28 -8.02
C LEU A 230 -21.92 -7.22 -8.77
N SER A 231 -22.18 -6.06 -8.16
CA SER A 231 -23.07 -5.04 -8.72
C SER A 231 -22.48 -4.31 -9.92
N VAL A 232 -21.17 -4.43 -10.15
CA VAL A 232 -20.48 -3.84 -11.31
C VAL A 232 -20.01 -4.86 -12.35
N LEU A 233 -20.29 -6.16 -12.21
CA LEU A 233 -19.83 -7.19 -13.18
C LEU A 233 -20.25 -6.87 -14.63
N ASP A 234 -21.46 -6.35 -14.80
CA ASP A 234 -22.03 -5.95 -16.10
C ASP A 234 -21.28 -4.77 -16.73
N ILE A 235 -20.50 -4.03 -15.95
CA ILE A 235 -19.65 -2.92 -16.40
C ILE A 235 -18.24 -3.46 -16.67
N LEU A 236 -17.72 -4.36 -15.82
CA LEU A 236 -16.36 -4.90 -15.93
C LEU A 236 -16.15 -5.79 -17.17
N GLN A 237 -17.21 -6.36 -17.74
CA GLN A 237 -17.12 -7.11 -19.00
C GLN A 237 -16.64 -6.23 -20.18
N ASP A 238 -16.94 -4.92 -20.15
CA ASP A 238 -16.57 -3.97 -21.21
C ASP A 238 -15.20 -3.31 -20.97
N VAL A 239 -14.64 -3.43 -19.75
CA VAL A 239 -13.31 -2.90 -19.39
C VAL A 239 -12.20 -3.80 -19.91
N LYS A 240 -11.87 -3.63 -21.20
CA LYS A 240 -10.85 -4.42 -21.92
C LYS A 240 -9.43 -4.34 -21.35
N SER A 241 -9.18 -3.38 -20.48
CA SER A 241 -7.89 -3.12 -19.83
C SER A 241 -7.73 -3.78 -18.45
N LEU A 242 -8.81 -4.32 -17.86
CA LEU A 242 -8.84 -4.83 -16.49
C LEU A 242 -7.95 -6.08 -16.35
N ARG A 243 -6.96 -6.01 -15.46
CA ARG A 243 -5.99 -7.07 -15.16
C ARG A 243 -6.18 -7.65 -13.77
N LEU A 244 -6.32 -6.78 -12.76
CA LEU A 244 -6.48 -7.15 -11.35
C LEU A 244 -7.87 -6.75 -10.86
N GLY A 245 -8.60 -7.72 -10.31
CA GLY A 245 -9.80 -7.49 -9.51
C GLY A 245 -9.56 -7.90 -8.06
N ASP A 246 -9.76 -6.99 -7.10
CA ASP A 246 -9.72 -7.30 -5.66
C ASP A 246 -11.10 -7.07 -5.00
N ALA A 247 -11.63 -8.15 -4.43
CA ALA A 247 -12.89 -8.17 -3.70
C ALA A 247 -12.67 -8.54 -2.23
N LEU A 248 -12.05 -7.62 -1.48
CA LEU A 248 -11.92 -7.68 -0.01
C LEU A 248 -13.21 -7.24 0.67
N ARG A 249 -13.60 -7.90 1.76
CA ARG A 249 -14.75 -7.42 2.52
C ARG A 249 -14.29 -6.31 3.47
N ASP A 250 -14.77 -5.09 3.27
CA ASP A 250 -14.77 -4.13 4.39
C ASP A 250 -15.85 -4.52 5.41
N GLY A 251 -15.58 -4.23 6.68
CA GLY A 251 -16.11 -4.97 7.82
C GLY A 251 -17.63 -5.09 7.93
N THR A 252 -18.04 -6.20 8.58
CA THR A 252 -19.35 -6.49 9.19
C THR A 252 -20.58 -6.62 8.27
N GLY A 253 -20.64 -5.97 7.11
CA GLY A 253 -21.77 -6.09 6.18
C GLY A 253 -22.01 -7.53 5.72
N GLY A 254 -23.21 -8.06 5.96
CA GLY A 254 -23.63 -9.36 5.42
C GLY A 254 -23.94 -9.23 3.94
N ILE A 255 -23.11 -9.84 3.08
CA ILE A 255 -23.32 -9.81 1.63
C ILE A 255 -24.62 -10.54 1.31
N ARG A 256 -25.60 -9.82 0.74
CA ARG A 256 -26.71 -10.47 0.04
C ARG A 256 -26.14 -11.07 -1.24
N THR A 257 -26.01 -12.39 -1.25
CA THR A 257 -25.73 -13.13 -2.48
C THR A 257 -27.02 -13.22 -3.28
N GLU A 258 -27.38 -12.13 -3.94
CA GLU A 258 -28.30 -12.20 -5.07
C GLU A 258 -27.59 -13.02 -6.14
N GLU A 259 -28.14 -14.20 -6.46
CA GLU A 259 -27.53 -15.11 -7.42
C GLU A 259 -27.82 -14.60 -8.83
N PHE A 260 -26.76 -14.33 -9.60
CA PHE A 260 -26.89 -14.00 -11.02
C PHE A 260 -27.04 -15.31 -11.80
N ASP A 261 -28.15 -15.46 -12.52
CA ASP A 261 -28.44 -16.65 -13.33
C ASP A 261 -27.42 -16.90 -14.45
N ILE A 262 -26.76 -15.84 -14.94
CA ILE A 262 -25.86 -15.87 -16.10
C ILE A 262 -24.46 -15.39 -15.69
N PRO A 263 -23.44 -16.29 -15.66
CA PRO A 263 -22.07 -15.90 -15.36
C PRO A 263 -21.51 -14.93 -16.40
N ARG A 264 -20.93 -13.81 -15.95
CA ARG A 264 -20.29 -12.81 -16.81
C ARG A 264 -18.87 -13.23 -17.19
N VAL A 265 -18.48 -12.98 -18.43
CA VAL A 265 -17.11 -13.25 -18.89
C VAL A 265 -16.27 -11.99 -18.67
N LEU A 266 -15.16 -12.14 -17.94
CA LEU A 266 -14.15 -11.10 -17.76
C LEU A 266 -12.91 -11.52 -18.56
N PRO A 267 -12.86 -11.25 -19.88
CA PRO A 267 -11.92 -11.91 -20.80
C PRO A 267 -10.45 -11.52 -20.58
N HIS A 268 -10.18 -10.40 -19.91
CA HIS A 268 -8.83 -9.87 -19.68
C HIS A 268 -8.34 -10.00 -18.24
N LEU A 269 -9.19 -10.47 -17.32
CA LEU A 269 -8.85 -10.62 -15.90
C LEU A 269 -7.77 -11.68 -15.73
N THR A 270 -6.58 -11.27 -15.29
CA THR A 270 -5.41 -12.15 -15.08
C THR A 270 -5.16 -12.46 -13.61
N HIS A 271 -5.55 -11.54 -12.72
CA HIS A 271 -5.38 -11.64 -11.29
C HIS A 271 -6.71 -11.38 -10.59
N LEU A 272 -7.15 -12.31 -9.74
CA LEU A 272 -8.36 -12.19 -8.95
C LEU A 272 -8.03 -12.47 -7.49
N VAL A 273 -8.29 -11.49 -6.63
CA VAL A 273 -8.14 -11.58 -5.19
C VAL A 273 -9.52 -11.57 -4.56
N LEU A 274 -9.84 -12.58 -3.75
CA LEU A 274 -11.14 -12.69 -3.08
C LEU A 274 -10.98 -12.90 -1.58
N GLU A 275 -11.82 -12.23 -0.78
CA GLU A 275 -12.05 -12.70 0.58
C GLU A 275 -12.87 -14.02 0.58
N THR A 276 -12.64 -14.86 1.58
CA THR A 276 -13.42 -16.08 1.86
C THR A 276 -14.94 -15.87 1.80
N SER A 277 -15.44 -14.72 2.25
CA SER A 277 -16.87 -14.38 2.18
C SER A 277 -17.37 -14.11 0.74
N MET A 278 -16.48 -13.76 -0.18
CA MET A 278 -16.79 -13.46 -1.59
C MET A 278 -16.68 -14.70 -2.50
N ILE A 279 -16.43 -15.90 -1.98
CA ILE A 279 -16.33 -17.14 -2.80
C ILE A 279 -17.61 -17.43 -3.61
N SER A 280 -18.78 -16.90 -3.22
CA SER A 280 -20.01 -16.92 -4.04
C SER A 280 -19.85 -16.25 -5.41
N VAL A 281 -19.03 -15.20 -5.53
CA VAL A 281 -18.77 -14.46 -6.78
C VAL A 281 -18.32 -15.39 -7.91
N LEU A 282 -17.57 -16.44 -7.56
CA LEU A 282 -17.07 -17.43 -8.51
C LEU A 282 -18.18 -18.21 -9.26
N ARG A 283 -19.44 -18.13 -8.83
CA ARG A 283 -20.59 -18.63 -9.60
C ARG A 283 -20.98 -17.69 -10.75
N SER A 284 -20.77 -16.40 -10.58
CA SER A 284 -21.23 -15.32 -11.47
C SER A 284 -20.15 -14.80 -12.42
N VAL A 285 -18.96 -15.39 -12.40
CA VAL A 285 -17.79 -14.94 -13.18
C VAL A 285 -17.17 -16.11 -13.95
N LYS A 286 -16.71 -15.83 -15.18
CA LYS A 286 -15.78 -16.65 -15.96
C LYS A 286 -14.57 -15.81 -16.35
N ALA A 287 -13.37 -16.25 -16.02
CA ALA A 287 -12.13 -15.53 -16.32
C ALA A 287 -11.15 -16.46 -17.06
N PRO A 288 -11.21 -16.56 -18.40
CA PRO A 288 -10.43 -17.56 -19.15
C PRO A 288 -8.92 -17.30 -19.14
N LEU A 289 -8.50 -16.03 -19.01
CA LEU A 289 -7.09 -15.63 -18.93
C LEU A 289 -6.59 -15.48 -17.49
N LEU A 290 -7.32 -16.03 -16.49
CA LEU A 290 -6.89 -15.96 -15.09
C LEU A 290 -5.63 -16.80 -14.88
N ASP A 291 -4.52 -16.13 -14.58
CA ASP A 291 -3.23 -16.73 -14.25
C ASP A 291 -3.07 -16.91 -12.72
N THR A 292 -3.57 -15.94 -11.94
CA THR A 292 -3.40 -15.84 -10.48
C THR A 292 -4.76 -15.73 -9.78
N LEU A 293 -5.01 -16.62 -8.83
CA LEU A 293 -6.20 -16.60 -7.96
C LEU A 293 -5.72 -16.58 -6.51
N GLU A 294 -5.83 -15.43 -5.86
CA GLU A 294 -5.52 -15.25 -4.43
C GLU A 294 -6.80 -15.33 -3.61
N PHE A 295 -6.75 -16.06 -2.50
CA PHE A 295 -7.80 -15.99 -1.48
C PHE A 295 -7.26 -15.49 -0.15
N ARG A 296 -8.00 -14.58 0.48
CA ARG A 296 -7.74 -14.05 1.82
C ARG A 296 -8.81 -14.54 2.80
N GLY A 297 -8.38 -14.99 3.98
CA GLY A 297 -9.28 -15.40 5.06
C GLY A 297 -9.20 -16.89 5.42
N PRO A 298 -9.90 -17.35 6.46
CA PRO A 298 -9.54 -18.57 7.18
C PRO A 298 -10.08 -19.90 6.60
N ARG A 299 -10.85 -19.92 5.49
CA ARG A 299 -11.52 -21.16 4.99
C ARG A 299 -11.80 -21.11 3.48
N VAL A 300 -10.84 -21.53 2.66
CA VAL A 300 -10.87 -21.16 1.23
C VAL A 300 -11.48 -22.21 0.29
N LEU A 301 -11.05 -23.47 0.31
CA LEU A 301 -11.36 -24.38 -0.81
C LEU A 301 -12.71 -25.09 -0.67
N THR A 302 -13.74 -24.50 -1.27
CA THR A 302 -15.04 -25.17 -1.48
C THR A 302 -15.15 -25.72 -2.91
N ASN A 303 -16.10 -26.61 -3.15
CA ASN A 303 -16.45 -27.09 -4.51
C ASN A 303 -16.77 -25.95 -5.50
N ARG A 304 -17.08 -24.74 -5.02
CA ARG A 304 -17.28 -23.54 -5.85
C ARG A 304 -16.00 -23.12 -6.58
N VAL A 305 -14.83 -23.25 -5.94
CA VAL A 305 -13.54 -22.92 -6.56
C VAL A 305 -13.26 -23.88 -7.70
N LEU A 306 -13.34 -25.19 -7.44
CA LEU A 306 -13.16 -26.23 -8.47
C LEU A 306 -14.14 -26.08 -9.65
N SER A 307 -15.41 -25.81 -9.34
CA SER A 307 -16.44 -25.54 -10.35
C SER A 307 -16.09 -24.32 -11.22
N PHE A 308 -15.60 -23.23 -10.61
CA PHE A 308 -15.16 -22.03 -11.31
C PHE A 308 -13.94 -22.24 -12.21
N LEU A 309 -12.92 -22.98 -11.74
CA LEU A 309 -11.75 -23.30 -12.55
C LEU A 309 -12.15 -24.14 -13.77
N THR A 310 -13.07 -25.09 -13.57
CA THR A 310 -13.60 -25.94 -14.63
C THR A 310 -14.47 -25.15 -15.62
N SER A 311 -15.32 -24.24 -15.14
CA SER A 311 -16.27 -23.49 -15.97
C SER A 311 -15.70 -22.23 -16.63
N SER A 312 -14.61 -21.68 -16.09
CA SER A 312 -13.84 -20.59 -16.70
C SER A 312 -12.87 -21.09 -17.78
N GLY A 313 -12.46 -22.36 -17.72
CA GLY A 313 -11.45 -22.92 -18.62
C GLY A 313 -10.06 -22.32 -18.44
N CYS A 314 -9.77 -21.71 -17.28
CA CYS A 314 -8.51 -21.02 -17.04
C CYS A 314 -7.33 -22.00 -16.84
N ALA A 315 -6.14 -21.52 -17.18
CA ALA A 315 -4.89 -22.25 -17.01
C ALA A 315 -4.05 -21.57 -15.91
N LEU A 316 -4.55 -21.63 -14.67
CA LEU A 316 -3.89 -21.03 -13.50
C LEU A 316 -2.41 -21.44 -13.42
N ARG A 317 -1.54 -20.45 -13.41
CA ARG A 317 -0.10 -20.62 -13.20
C ARG A 317 0.24 -20.58 -11.71
N GLU A 318 -0.37 -19.63 -11.00
CA GLU A 318 -0.02 -19.29 -9.62
C GLU A 318 -1.27 -19.12 -8.72
N PRO A 319 -1.98 -20.20 -8.35
CA PRO A 319 -2.94 -20.15 -7.25
C PRO A 319 -2.23 -19.82 -5.92
N ILE A 320 -2.65 -18.73 -5.28
CA ILE A 320 -2.15 -18.28 -3.98
C ILE A 320 -3.23 -18.54 -2.94
N ILE A 321 -3.16 -19.71 -2.29
CA ILE A 321 -4.16 -20.11 -1.30
C ILE A 321 -3.61 -19.76 0.08
N SER A 322 -3.73 -18.47 0.43
CA SER A 322 -3.39 -18.03 1.78
C SER A 322 -4.44 -18.57 2.77
N LYS A 323 -3.97 -19.35 3.75
CA LYS A 323 -4.74 -19.91 4.89
C LYS A 323 -5.72 -21.05 4.56
N ALA A 324 -5.96 -21.83 5.61
CA ALA A 324 -6.56 -23.16 5.67
C ALA A 324 -7.51 -23.65 4.54
N VAL A 325 -7.15 -24.85 4.06
CA VAL A 325 -7.94 -25.73 3.19
C VAL A 325 -8.82 -26.66 4.05
N PRO A 326 -10.14 -26.83 3.81
CA PRO A 326 -10.93 -27.81 4.54
C PRO A 326 -10.38 -29.24 4.39
N VAL A 327 -10.53 -30.04 5.45
CA VAL A 327 -9.87 -31.34 5.60
C VAL A 327 -10.27 -32.34 4.50
N ASP A 328 -11.47 -32.18 3.94
CA ASP A 328 -12.07 -33.09 2.96
C ASP A 328 -11.76 -32.71 1.49
N PHE A 329 -10.89 -31.73 1.25
CA PHE A 329 -10.56 -31.26 -0.10
C PHE A 329 -9.63 -32.23 -0.85
N THR A 330 -10.10 -32.78 -1.97
CA THR A 330 -9.32 -33.68 -2.83
C THR A 330 -8.81 -32.99 -4.10
N PHE A 331 -7.49 -32.77 -4.18
CA PHE A 331 -6.81 -32.17 -5.34
C PHE A 331 -6.93 -32.97 -6.65
N THR A 332 -7.40 -34.22 -6.61
CA THR A 332 -7.66 -35.05 -7.81
C THR A 332 -8.69 -34.46 -8.77
N SER A 333 -9.48 -33.50 -8.30
CA SER A 333 -10.51 -32.79 -9.07
C SER A 333 -10.04 -31.45 -9.68
N PHE A 334 -8.77 -31.08 -9.49
CA PHE A 334 -8.23 -29.83 -10.05
C PHE A 334 -8.06 -29.98 -11.57
N PRO A 335 -8.77 -29.20 -12.41
CA PRO A 335 -8.56 -29.26 -13.86
C PRO A 335 -7.16 -28.72 -14.20
N ASN A 336 -6.60 -29.16 -15.34
CA ASN A 336 -5.42 -28.56 -15.94
C ASN A 336 -4.15 -28.52 -15.05
N GLN A 337 -3.94 -29.50 -14.17
CA GLN A 337 -2.77 -29.60 -13.26
C GLN A 337 -1.40 -29.41 -13.95
N GLN A 338 -1.29 -29.70 -15.24
CA GLN A 338 -0.06 -29.54 -16.04
C GLN A 338 0.42 -28.08 -16.17
N HIS A 339 -0.43 -27.09 -15.89
CA HIS A 339 -0.09 -25.66 -15.96
C HIS A 339 0.25 -25.03 -14.61
N LEU A 340 0.11 -25.78 -13.50
CA LEU A 340 0.40 -25.30 -12.16
C LEU A 340 1.92 -25.10 -11.97
N THR A 341 2.40 -23.86 -11.99
CA THR A 341 3.85 -23.55 -11.85
C THR A 341 4.26 -23.26 -10.41
N HIS A 342 3.40 -22.60 -9.65
CA HIS A 342 3.63 -22.23 -8.26
C HIS A 342 2.34 -22.44 -7.45
N LEU A 343 2.45 -23.06 -6.27
CA LEU A 343 1.33 -23.24 -5.36
C LEU A 343 1.73 -22.73 -3.97
N ASP A 344 1.19 -21.57 -3.60
CA ASP A 344 1.46 -20.96 -2.31
C ASP A 344 0.48 -21.47 -1.25
N LEU A 345 1.02 -22.11 -0.22
CA LEU A 345 0.28 -22.71 0.89
C LEU A 345 0.64 -22.07 2.24
N ARG A 346 1.05 -20.80 2.24
CA ARG A 346 1.34 -20.04 3.47
C ARG A 346 0.16 -20.08 4.46
N ASP A 347 0.50 -20.21 5.74
CA ASP A 347 -0.42 -20.32 6.88
C ASP A 347 -1.41 -21.52 6.85
N MET A 348 -1.15 -22.57 6.06
CA MET A 348 -1.91 -23.82 6.18
C MET A 348 -1.55 -24.61 7.45
N HIS A 349 -2.54 -25.26 8.05
CA HIS A 349 -2.29 -26.20 9.15
C HIS A 349 -1.59 -27.45 8.62
N LEU A 350 -0.57 -27.95 9.33
CA LEU A 350 0.28 -29.05 8.84
C LEU A 350 -0.51 -30.25 8.31
N ARG A 351 -1.58 -30.69 9.00
CA ARG A 351 -2.44 -31.81 8.53
C ARG A 351 -3.05 -31.58 7.13
N GLN A 352 -3.41 -30.34 6.82
CA GLN A 352 -3.96 -29.99 5.51
C GLN A 352 -2.84 -30.01 4.46
N LEU A 353 -1.67 -29.45 4.79
CA LEU A 353 -0.49 -29.47 3.94
C LEU A 353 -0.04 -30.91 3.60
N PHE A 354 -0.12 -31.83 4.57
CA PHE A 354 0.12 -33.27 4.35
C PHE A 354 -0.79 -33.86 3.27
N GLU A 355 -2.09 -33.56 3.29
CA GLU A 355 -3.03 -34.04 2.26
C GLU A 355 -2.78 -33.37 0.89
N VAL A 356 -2.47 -32.07 0.85
CA VAL A 356 -2.12 -31.39 -0.41
C VAL A 356 -0.90 -32.05 -1.06
N ILE A 357 0.18 -32.25 -0.30
CA ILE A 357 1.40 -32.91 -0.80
C ILE A 357 1.08 -34.34 -1.23
N ARG A 358 0.34 -35.12 -0.42
CA ARG A 358 -0.01 -36.52 -0.75
C ARG A 358 -0.74 -36.66 -2.08
N ILE A 359 -1.60 -35.71 -2.44
CA ILE A 359 -2.38 -35.78 -3.68
C ILE A 359 -1.59 -35.21 -4.87
N LEU A 360 -0.78 -34.17 -4.67
CA LEU A 360 0.10 -33.62 -5.72
C LEU A 360 1.31 -34.53 -6.03
N THR A 361 1.74 -35.38 -5.10
CA THR A 361 2.78 -36.39 -5.32
C THR A 361 2.24 -37.80 -5.07
N PRO A 362 1.52 -38.41 -6.04
CA PRO A 362 0.94 -39.76 -5.89
C PRO A 362 1.99 -40.89 -5.77
N ARG A 363 3.29 -40.57 -5.93
CA ARG A 363 4.43 -41.41 -5.55
C ARG A 363 5.44 -40.55 -4.75
N PRO A 364 5.35 -40.48 -3.41
CA PRO A 364 6.36 -39.77 -2.62
C PRO A 364 7.71 -40.47 -2.78
N ARG A 365 8.77 -39.71 -3.06
CA ARG A 365 10.16 -40.21 -2.96
C ARG A 365 10.53 -40.35 -1.47
N GLU A 366 11.55 -41.14 -1.16
CA GLU A 366 12.01 -41.32 0.23
C GLU A 366 12.42 -39.99 0.88
N ASP A 367 12.99 -39.06 0.10
CA ASP A 367 13.30 -37.69 0.53
C ASP A 367 12.05 -36.91 0.99
N THR A 368 10.92 -37.13 0.32
CA THR A 368 9.63 -36.57 0.72
C THR A 368 9.25 -37.12 2.09
N ALA A 369 9.36 -38.44 2.32
CA ALA A 369 9.05 -39.06 3.62
C ALA A 369 9.95 -38.53 4.77
N LEU A 370 11.22 -38.22 4.48
CA LEU A 370 12.15 -37.62 5.45
C LEU A 370 11.78 -36.17 5.80
N LEU A 371 11.49 -35.33 4.80
CA LEU A 371 10.94 -33.97 4.99
C LEU A 371 9.63 -34.00 5.80
N LEU A 372 8.72 -34.90 5.46
CA LEU A 372 7.42 -35.11 6.13
C LEU A 372 7.58 -35.48 7.62
N ASN A 373 8.60 -36.27 7.98
CA ASN A 373 8.93 -36.59 9.38
C ASN A 373 9.58 -35.41 10.12
N HIS A 374 10.35 -34.56 9.43
CA HIS A 374 10.93 -33.35 10.01
C HIS A 374 9.84 -32.31 10.37
N PHE A 375 8.85 -32.11 9.51
CA PHE A 375 7.76 -31.15 9.77
C PHE A 375 6.85 -31.54 10.94
N ARG A 376 6.62 -32.84 11.17
CA ARG A 376 5.91 -33.33 12.37
C ARG A 376 6.54 -32.85 13.69
N ARG A 377 7.83 -32.50 13.70
CA ARG A 377 8.57 -32.08 14.91
C ARG A 377 8.65 -30.56 15.09
N ASN A 378 8.62 -29.77 14.01
CA ASN A 378 9.06 -28.37 14.03
C ASN A 378 7.97 -27.31 13.77
N GLY A 379 6.74 -27.71 13.41
CA GLY A 379 5.54 -26.89 13.63
C GLY A 379 5.18 -25.79 12.62
N ARG A 380 6.08 -25.32 11.74
CA ARG A 380 5.78 -24.39 10.62
C ARG A 380 6.67 -24.69 9.39
N ALA A 381 6.17 -24.35 8.19
CA ALA A 381 6.88 -24.54 6.92
C ALA A 381 6.43 -23.47 5.90
N GLN A 382 7.30 -23.14 4.93
CA GLN A 382 6.93 -22.46 3.69
C GLN A 382 7.28 -23.42 2.53
N VAL A 383 6.27 -23.89 1.80
CA VAL A 383 6.43 -24.85 0.70
C VAL A 383 6.33 -24.10 -0.62
N GLU A 384 7.31 -24.30 -1.50
CA GLU A 384 7.34 -23.75 -2.86
C GLU A 384 7.46 -24.91 -3.86
N ALA A 385 6.31 -25.43 -4.31
CA ALA A 385 6.30 -26.44 -5.36
C ALA A 385 6.61 -25.78 -6.71
N ARG A 386 7.64 -26.27 -7.43
CA ARG A 386 7.98 -25.81 -8.80
C ARG A 386 7.80 -26.96 -9.80
N GLY A 387 6.88 -26.80 -10.73
CA GLY A 387 6.74 -27.73 -11.86
C GLY A 387 7.78 -27.47 -12.95
N ARG A 388 8.66 -28.45 -13.24
CA ARG A 388 9.36 -28.53 -14.54
C ARG A 388 8.71 -29.61 -15.41
N ARG A 389 8.77 -29.43 -16.73
CA ARG A 389 8.05 -30.26 -17.73
C ARG A 389 8.35 -31.77 -17.68
N GLU A 390 9.41 -32.21 -17.00
CA GLU A 390 9.79 -33.63 -16.90
C GLU A 390 10.04 -34.12 -15.45
N ALA A 391 9.97 -33.23 -14.45
CA ALA A 391 10.09 -33.58 -13.03
C ALA A 391 9.46 -32.51 -12.12
N SER A 392 8.64 -32.94 -11.17
CA SER A 392 8.09 -32.10 -10.10
C SER A 392 9.02 -32.07 -8.88
N ASP A 393 9.95 -31.12 -8.86
CA ASP A 393 10.81 -30.87 -7.70
C ASP A 393 10.11 -29.91 -6.73
N ILE A 394 9.67 -30.43 -5.58
CA ILE A 394 9.10 -29.60 -4.51
C ILE A 394 10.23 -29.04 -3.65
N SER A 395 10.42 -27.72 -3.71
CA SER A 395 11.39 -27.01 -2.87
C SER A 395 10.70 -26.56 -1.59
N VAL A 396 11.22 -26.94 -0.42
CA VAL A 396 10.63 -26.50 0.86
C VAL A 396 11.61 -25.62 1.60
N PHE A 397 11.20 -24.38 1.89
CA PHE A 397 12.01 -23.38 2.57
C PHE A 397 11.61 -23.28 4.05
N CYS A 398 12.54 -23.60 4.94
CA CYS A 398 12.33 -23.52 6.39
C CYS A 398 12.74 -22.15 6.94
N CYS A 399 11.86 -21.16 6.82
CA CYS A 399 12.03 -19.85 7.44
C CYS A 399 11.86 -19.94 8.97
N SER A 400 12.97 -20.08 9.70
CA SER A 400 12.97 -20.01 11.17
C SER A 400 13.00 -18.54 11.62
N PRO A 401 12.10 -18.08 12.52
CA PRO A 401 12.23 -16.76 13.13
C PRO A 401 13.49 -16.72 14.02
N PRO A 402 14.20 -15.58 14.10
CA PRO A 402 15.35 -15.45 14.98
C PRO A 402 14.91 -15.59 16.44
N ARG A 403 15.35 -16.67 17.11
CA ARG A 403 15.14 -16.83 18.55
C ARG A 403 16.08 -15.90 19.32
N PRO A 404 15.62 -15.24 20.40
CA PRO A 404 16.53 -14.59 21.32
C PRO A 404 17.44 -15.62 22.01
N LEU A 405 18.64 -15.16 22.35
CA LEU A 405 19.80 -15.94 22.81
C LEU A 405 19.48 -16.98 23.91
N CYS A 406 19.80 -18.25 23.64
CA CYS A 406 20.27 -19.20 24.66
C CYS A 406 21.07 -20.31 23.98
N GLY A 407 22.30 -20.56 24.45
CA GLY A 407 23.28 -21.37 23.71
C GLY A 407 23.28 -22.85 24.06
N CYS A 408 22.88 -23.70 23.11
CA CYS A 408 23.26 -25.12 23.05
C CYS A 408 23.66 -25.46 21.61
N ARG A 409 24.88 -26.00 21.41
CA ARG A 409 25.33 -26.48 20.10
C ARG A 409 24.79 -27.89 19.85
N ALA A 410 24.10 -28.06 18.72
CA ALA A 410 23.97 -29.35 18.05
C ALA A 410 24.29 -29.15 16.57
N THR A 411 25.31 -29.84 16.08
CA THR A 411 25.76 -29.74 14.69
C THR A 411 25.31 -30.99 13.95
N LEU A 412 24.40 -30.86 12.99
CA LEU A 412 24.10 -31.93 12.04
C LEU A 412 24.65 -31.52 10.67
N ARG A 413 25.75 -32.16 10.25
CA ARG A 413 26.23 -32.13 8.86
C ARG A 413 25.84 -33.45 8.21
N VAL A 414 25.09 -33.38 7.11
CA VAL A 414 25.12 -34.38 6.04
C VAL A 414 25.47 -33.58 4.79
N GLY A 415 26.60 -33.94 4.15
CA GLY A 415 27.08 -33.28 2.94
C GLY A 415 26.50 -33.90 1.67
N CYS A 416 27.03 -33.64 0.48
CA CYS A 416 28.09 -32.69 0.11
C CYS A 416 28.11 -32.58 -1.42
N HIS A 417 28.45 -31.41 -1.96
CA HIS A 417 29.33 -31.36 -3.12
C HIS A 417 30.22 -30.12 -3.06
N SER A 418 31.51 -30.33 -3.30
CA SER A 418 32.59 -29.35 -3.46
C SER A 418 32.31 -28.43 -4.66
N CYS A 419 32.80 -27.18 -4.70
CA CYS A 419 34.23 -26.83 -4.72
C CYS A 419 34.66 -25.61 -3.89
N LEU A 420 35.98 -25.60 -3.63
CA LEU A 420 36.84 -24.60 -2.98
C LEU A 420 36.75 -23.21 -3.64
N GLY A 421 37.17 -22.10 -3.01
CA GLY A 421 37.88 -21.92 -1.73
C GLY A 421 37.42 -20.64 -1.00
N ASP A 422 37.68 -20.50 0.30
CA ASP A 422 38.88 -19.86 0.88
C ASP A 422 38.97 -18.33 0.62
N SER A 423 39.26 -17.47 1.60
CA SER A 423 39.48 -17.70 3.04
C SER A 423 39.44 -16.42 3.87
N THR A 424 39.12 -16.54 5.17
CA THR A 424 39.49 -15.62 6.28
C THR A 424 38.91 -14.19 6.30
N GLN A 425 38.64 -13.53 7.45
CA GLN A 425 38.59 -13.98 8.84
C GLN A 425 37.61 -13.11 9.68
N ALA A 426 37.39 -13.49 10.95
CA ALA A 426 36.70 -12.67 11.96
C ALA A 426 37.67 -12.28 13.09
N ILE A 427 37.51 -11.10 13.68
CA ILE A 427 38.00 -10.80 15.04
C ILE A 427 36.86 -10.16 15.85
N THR A 428 36.55 -10.77 16.99
CA THR A 428 35.56 -10.33 17.97
C THR A 428 36.22 -9.50 19.09
N GLY A 429 35.47 -8.60 19.71
CA GLY A 429 35.95 -7.83 20.87
C GLY A 429 34.81 -7.20 21.68
N SER A 430 34.17 -7.98 22.54
CA SER A 430 33.16 -7.48 23.49
C SER A 430 33.68 -7.53 24.92
N SER A 431 33.83 -6.38 25.57
CA SER A 431 34.10 -6.28 27.01
C SER A 431 32.96 -5.54 27.71
N GLY A 432 32.10 -6.31 28.39
CA GLY A 432 31.10 -5.73 29.28
C GLY A 432 31.72 -5.34 30.62
N ARG A 433 31.35 -4.17 31.15
CA ARG A 433 31.43 -3.88 32.59
C ARG A 433 30.16 -3.18 33.07
N SER A 434 29.46 -3.85 33.97
CA SER A 434 28.39 -3.26 34.79
C SER A 434 29.01 -2.56 36.00
N CYS A 435 28.53 -1.36 36.32
CA CYS A 435 28.69 -0.76 37.64
C CYS A 435 27.36 -0.12 38.07
N ALA A 436 26.86 -0.53 39.23
CA ALA A 436 25.65 0.03 39.83
C ALA A 436 25.96 1.26 40.69
N ARG A 437 25.08 2.27 40.63
CA ARG A 437 24.79 3.38 41.57
C ARG A 437 24.01 4.43 40.77
N GLY A 438 23.05 5.16 41.33
CA GLY A 438 22.44 5.08 42.64
C GLY A 438 21.35 6.17 42.72
N THR A 439 20.19 5.86 43.27
CA THR A 439 19.06 6.80 43.34
C THR A 439 19.34 7.90 44.36
N ARG A 440 19.38 9.16 43.90
CA ARG A 440 19.22 10.34 44.76
C ARG A 440 18.27 11.35 44.13
N SER A 441 17.36 11.82 44.98
CA SER A 441 16.38 12.85 44.67
C SER A 441 16.99 14.24 44.78
N ALA A 442 16.76 15.05 43.75
CA ALA A 442 16.67 16.51 43.71
C ALA A 442 15.83 16.80 42.46
N GLY A 443 14.84 17.67 42.43
CA GLY A 443 14.78 18.97 43.10
C GLY A 443 14.85 20.02 41.99
N ASP A 444 13.79 20.09 41.17
CA ASP A 444 13.85 20.70 39.84
C ASP A 444 13.30 22.15 39.86
N ASP A 445 14.24 23.11 39.95
CA ASP A 445 13.99 24.55 39.87
C ASP A 445 13.85 24.97 38.40
N THR A 446 12.62 25.03 37.88
CA THR A 446 12.37 25.42 36.48
C THR A 446 12.38 26.94 36.30
N ARG A 447 13.58 27.52 36.13
CA ARG A 447 13.74 28.89 35.61
C ARG A 447 13.72 28.94 34.08
N ARG A 448 12.95 29.91 33.57
CA ARG A 448 12.79 30.34 32.16
C ARG A 448 14.04 30.19 31.28
N ALA A 449 13.82 29.66 30.08
CA ALA A 449 14.65 29.91 28.90
C ALA A 449 13.81 29.88 27.60
N GLU A 450 12.87 30.83 27.45
CA GLU A 450 12.22 31.11 26.16
C GLU A 450 12.86 32.35 25.50
N SER A 451 13.59 32.14 24.41
CA SER A 451 13.89 33.13 23.35
C SER A 451 14.83 32.50 22.32
N GLY A 452 14.51 32.58 21.02
CA GLY A 452 15.43 32.07 19.99
C GLY A 452 14.85 31.66 18.63
N LEU A 453 13.53 31.71 18.40
CA LEU A 453 12.93 31.39 17.09
C LEU A 453 11.86 32.41 16.68
N GLY A 454 12.29 33.66 16.50
CA GLY A 454 11.45 34.73 15.98
C GLY A 454 12.29 35.90 15.47
N HIS A 455 12.73 35.83 14.21
CA HIS A 455 13.12 36.94 13.31
C HIS A 455 13.96 36.39 12.15
N LEU A 456 13.32 35.79 11.12
CA LEU A 456 13.96 35.57 9.80
C LEU A 456 12.96 35.26 8.66
N LEU A 457 11.74 35.80 8.73
CA LEU A 457 10.73 35.72 7.67
C LEU A 457 9.96 37.04 7.53
N ASP A 458 10.61 38.09 7.02
CA ASP A 458 9.93 39.25 6.45
C ASP A 458 10.56 39.64 5.10
N GLY A 459 10.19 38.88 4.07
CA GLY A 459 10.61 39.09 2.69
C GLY A 459 9.55 39.87 1.92
N ARG A 460 9.50 41.18 2.09
CA ARG A 460 8.54 42.07 1.40
C ARG A 460 8.60 41.95 -0.13
N VAL A 461 7.63 41.25 -0.72
CA VAL A 461 7.35 41.31 -2.16
C VAL A 461 6.63 42.64 -2.46
N ARG A 462 7.35 43.59 -3.06
CA ARG A 462 6.75 44.81 -3.62
C ARG A 462 6.02 44.49 -4.93
N SER A 463 4.71 44.30 -4.88
CA SER A 463 3.89 44.26 -6.09
C SER A 463 3.73 45.68 -6.67
N ARG A 464 4.26 45.88 -7.89
CA ARG A 464 3.99 47.10 -8.68
C ARG A 464 2.59 46.99 -9.28
N ARG A 465 1.58 47.57 -8.62
CA ARG A 465 0.35 47.97 -9.33
C ARG A 465 0.71 49.13 -10.27
N ARG A 466 0.71 48.88 -11.59
CA ARG A 466 0.47 49.95 -12.57
C ARG A 466 -1.02 50.20 -12.62
N GLY A 467 -1.45 51.44 -12.40
CA GLY A 467 -2.80 51.85 -12.72
C GLY A 467 -2.97 51.99 -14.22
N LEU A 468 -4.16 51.68 -14.71
CA LEU A 468 -4.71 52.25 -15.93
C LEU A 468 -5.96 53.01 -15.49
N ALA A 469 -6.03 54.29 -15.89
CA ALA A 469 -7.21 55.12 -15.73
C ALA A 469 -7.90 55.25 -17.10
N GLU A 470 -9.22 55.34 -17.06
CA GLU A 470 -10.08 56.16 -17.94
C GLU A 470 -9.78 56.15 -19.45
N ASN A 471 -10.53 55.34 -20.18
CA ASN A 471 -11.61 55.81 -21.06
C ASN A 471 -12.63 54.68 -21.32
#